data_AF-A0A6B4P0Z1-F1
#
_entry.id   AF-A0A6B4P0Z1-F1
#
_cell.length_a   1.000
_cell.length_b   1.000
_cell.length_c   1.000
_cell.angle_alpha   90.00
_cell.angle_beta   90.00
_cell.angle_gamma   90.00
#
_symmetry.space_group_name_H-M   'P 1'
#
loop_
_entity.id
_entity.type
_entity.pdbx_description
1 polymer ?
#
loop_
_entity_poly.entity_id
_entity_poly.type
_entity_poly.pdbx_seq_one_letter_code
_entity_poly.pdbx_strand_id
1 'polypeptide(L)'
;MTLRKVCERYNFPILITENEIGVPNILEENEIINADYRIDYVKKHLEQLKLAINDGIEVIGYCPWFVIDVVSTHQGYSKHYCFVYVNRNKSNLKDLRRIKKEKF
;
A
#
# COMPACT_ATOMS: atom_id res chain seq x y z
N MET A 1 4.77 -2.36 -16.52
CA MET A 1 3.70 -2.67 -17.50
C MET A 1 2.45 -1.90 -17.07
N THR A 2 1.76 -1.19 -17.96
CA THR A 2 0.62 -0.32 -17.60
C THR A 2 -0.71 -1.01 -17.94
N LEU A 3 -1.82 -0.55 -17.35
CA LEU A 3 -3.16 -1.10 -17.64
C LEU A 3 -3.50 -1.07 -19.12
N ARG A 4 -3.21 0.06 -19.81
CA ARG A 4 -3.41 0.20 -21.27
C ARG A 4 -2.67 -0.89 -22.06
N LYS A 5 -1.40 -1.15 -21.76
CA LYS A 5 -0.62 -2.19 -22.47
C LYS A 5 -1.16 -3.61 -22.25
N VAL A 6 -1.66 -3.90 -21.05
CA VAL A 6 -2.27 -5.22 -20.75
C VAL A 6 -3.61 -5.33 -21.48
N CYS A 7 -4.43 -4.29 -21.45
CA CYS A 7 -5.73 -4.25 -22.11
C CYS A 7 -5.60 -4.33 -23.64
N GLU A 8 -4.73 -3.53 -24.26
CA GLU A 8 -4.46 -3.55 -25.71
C GLU A 8 -4.02 -4.94 -26.19
N ARG A 9 -3.28 -5.67 -25.35
CA ARG A 9 -2.73 -6.98 -25.72
C ARG A 9 -3.72 -8.12 -25.51
N TYR A 10 -4.51 -8.08 -24.45
CA TYR A 10 -5.29 -9.23 -24.00
C TYR A 10 -6.80 -8.98 -23.88
N ASN A 11 -7.22 -7.73 -23.71
CA ASN A 11 -8.62 -7.31 -23.64
C ASN A 11 -9.50 -8.11 -22.65
N PHE A 12 -8.95 -8.39 -21.46
CA PHE A 12 -9.66 -9.03 -20.36
C PHE A 12 -9.87 -8.06 -19.19
N PRO A 13 -10.88 -8.27 -18.34
CA PRO A 13 -11.05 -7.54 -17.10
C PRO A 13 -9.81 -7.65 -16.20
N ILE A 14 -9.42 -6.55 -15.56
CA ILE A 14 -8.19 -6.47 -14.76
C ILE A 14 -8.53 -6.33 -13.27
N LEU A 15 -7.97 -7.23 -12.45
CA LEU A 15 -7.90 -7.09 -11.01
C LEU A 15 -6.49 -6.63 -10.62
N ILE A 16 -6.37 -5.46 -9.99
CA ILE A 16 -5.10 -5.03 -9.39
C ILE A 16 -4.98 -5.71 -8.03
N THR A 17 -4.17 -6.75 -7.95
CA THR A 17 -4.02 -7.53 -6.71
C THR A 17 -3.08 -6.89 -5.70
N GLU A 18 -2.16 -6.03 -6.15
CA GLU A 18 -1.18 -5.38 -5.29
C GLU A 18 -0.79 -3.99 -5.83
N ASN A 19 -0.85 -2.98 -4.97
CA ASN A 19 -0.22 -1.68 -5.19
C ASN A 19 0.01 -0.98 -3.83
N GLU A 20 1.24 -0.57 -3.55
CA GLU A 20 1.56 0.22 -2.36
C GLU A 20 2.99 0.78 -2.43
N ILE A 21 3.30 1.73 -1.55
CA ILE A 21 4.65 2.19 -1.29
C ILE A 21 5.15 1.72 0.07
N GLY A 22 6.26 1.01 0.08
CA GLY A 22 6.96 0.68 1.32
C GLY A 22 8.00 1.74 1.64
N VAL A 23 7.90 2.35 2.81
CA VAL A 23 8.93 3.26 3.33
C VAL A 23 9.08 3.05 4.85
N PRO A 24 10.16 3.55 5.46
CA PRO A 24 10.30 3.51 6.91
C PRO A 24 9.21 4.34 7.60
N ASN A 25 8.59 3.80 8.65
CA ASN A 25 7.74 4.58 9.55
C ASN A 25 8.49 4.81 10.86
N ILE A 26 8.33 6.01 11.40
CA ILE A 26 8.81 6.38 12.73
C ILE A 26 7.58 6.44 13.63
N LEU A 27 7.62 5.73 14.75
CA LEU A 27 6.62 5.87 15.80
C LEU A 27 6.98 7.13 16.60
N GLU A 28 6.17 8.16 16.47
CA GLU A 28 6.32 9.42 17.19
C GLU A 28 5.75 9.30 18.62
N GLU A 29 5.84 10.39 19.38
CA GLU A 29 5.19 10.47 20.69
C GLU A 29 3.66 10.25 20.56
N ASN A 30 3.04 9.75 21.63
CA ASN A 30 1.60 9.44 21.66
C ASN A 30 1.13 8.40 20.63
N GLU A 31 2.02 7.52 20.18
CA GLU A 31 1.70 6.45 19.23
C GLU A 31 1.27 6.92 17.84
N ILE A 32 1.73 8.11 17.45
CA ILE A 32 1.42 8.71 16.16
C ILE A 32 2.37 8.19 15.09
N ILE A 33 1.84 7.94 13.90
CA ILE A 33 2.61 7.58 12.71
C ILE A 33 2.09 8.39 11.53
N ASN A 34 2.95 9.28 11.02
CA ASN A 34 2.65 10.07 9.84
C ASN A 34 2.56 9.18 8.59
N ALA A 35 1.41 9.21 7.91
CA ALA A 35 1.13 8.43 6.71
C ALA A 35 0.86 9.29 5.46
N ASP A 36 1.18 10.59 5.48
CA ASP A 36 0.82 11.53 4.41
C ASP A 36 1.41 11.13 3.05
N TYR A 37 2.66 10.65 3.01
CA TYR A 37 3.28 10.16 1.77
C TYR A 37 2.54 8.96 1.18
N ARG A 38 1.96 8.10 2.03
CA ARG A 38 1.25 6.89 1.60
C ARG A 38 -0.09 7.27 1.02
N ILE A 39 -0.79 8.18 1.70
CA ILE A 39 -2.06 8.72 1.23
C ILE A 39 -1.86 9.39 -0.13
N ASP A 40 -0.82 10.21 -0.28
CA ASP A 40 -0.48 10.84 -1.56
C ASP A 40 -0.15 9.82 -2.65
N TYR A 41 0.62 8.78 -2.34
CA TYR A 41 0.94 7.70 -3.28
C TYR A 41 -0.31 6.98 -3.77
N VAL A 42 -1.16 6.51 -2.86
CA VAL A 42 -2.40 5.79 -3.19
C VAL A 42 -3.34 6.70 -3.97
N LYS A 43 -3.51 7.95 -3.53
CA LYS A 43 -4.34 8.95 -4.21
C LYS A 43 -3.91 9.13 -5.67
N LYS A 44 -2.62 9.32 -5.92
CA LYS A 44 -2.08 9.45 -7.29
C LYS A 44 -2.33 8.22 -8.15
N HIS A 45 -2.23 7.01 -7.57
CA HIS A 45 -2.52 5.77 -8.31
C HIS A 45 -4.01 5.60 -8.62
N LEU A 46 -4.89 5.96 -7.68
CA LEU A 46 -6.33 5.94 -7.89
C LEU A 46 -6.79 6.97 -8.93
N GLU A 47 -6.15 8.15 -8.98
CA GLU A 47 -6.39 9.15 -10.03
C GLU A 47 -6.04 8.58 -11.41
N GLN A 48 -4.91 7.89 -11.56
CA GLN A 48 -4.55 7.23 -12.82
C GLN A 48 -5.46 6.04 -13.15
N LEU A 49 -5.90 5.29 -12.13
CA LEU A 49 -6.85 4.19 -12.30
C LEU A 49 -8.18 4.71 -12.85
N LYS A 50 -8.67 5.83 -12.32
CA LYS A 50 -9.88 6.50 -12.82
C LYS A 50 -9.76 6.89 -14.29
N LEU A 51 -8.61 7.43 -14.70
CA LEU A 51 -8.37 7.75 -16.11
C LEU A 51 -8.36 6.50 -16.99
N ALA A 52 -7.75 5.40 -16.52
CA ALA A 52 -7.76 4.13 -17.25
C ALA A 52 -9.16 3.55 -17.41
N ILE A 53 -10.01 3.65 -16.39
CA ILE A 53 -11.42 3.23 -16.45
C ILE A 53 -12.20 4.10 -17.45
N ASN A 54 -11.96 5.42 -17.44
CA ASN A 54 -12.59 6.35 -18.40
C ASN A 54 -12.18 6.05 -19.85
N ASP A 55 -10.99 5.49 -20.08
CA ASP A 55 -10.54 5.07 -21.41
C ASP A 55 -11.17 3.73 -21.86
N GLY A 56 -12.07 3.15 -21.06
CA GLY A 56 -12.80 1.92 -21.39
C GLY A 56 -12.15 0.63 -20.88
N ILE A 57 -11.11 0.72 -20.04
CA ILE A 57 -10.51 -0.47 -19.42
C ILE A 57 -11.40 -0.98 -18.29
N GLU A 58 -11.84 -2.24 -18.39
CA GLU A 58 -12.61 -2.90 -17.34
C GLU A 58 -11.69 -3.29 -16.17
N VAL A 59 -11.84 -2.58 -15.05
CA VAL A 59 -11.15 -2.87 -13.79
C VAL A 59 -12.16 -3.38 -12.77
N ILE A 60 -11.95 -4.59 -12.27
CA ILE A 60 -12.89 -5.28 -11.36
C ILE A 60 -12.52 -5.15 -9.88
N GLY A 61 -11.34 -4.60 -9.57
CA GLY A 61 -10.95 -4.34 -8.20
C GLY A 61 -9.54 -3.77 -8.05
N TYR A 62 -9.27 -3.25 -6.86
CA TYR A 62 -7.98 -2.72 -6.44
C TYR A 62 -7.70 -3.13 -5.00
N CYS A 63 -6.63 -3.91 -4.82
CA CYS A 63 -6.19 -4.43 -3.55
C CYS A 63 -4.86 -3.76 -3.14
N PRO A 64 -4.86 -2.86 -2.14
CA PRO A 64 -3.63 -2.29 -1.63
C PRO A 64 -2.81 -3.33 -0.85
N TRP A 65 -1.49 -3.21 -0.86
CA TRP A 65 -0.57 -4.18 -0.27
C TRP A 65 0.13 -3.64 0.99
N PHE A 66 -0.21 -3.97 2.24
CA PHE A 66 -1.31 -4.74 2.82
C PHE A 66 -2.06 -3.86 3.83
N VAL A 67 -3.05 -4.41 4.54
CA VAL A 67 -3.76 -3.70 5.63
C VAL A 67 -2.90 -3.58 6.91
N ILE A 68 -2.02 -4.54 7.19
CA ILE A 68 -1.18 -4.62 8.41
C ILE A 68 0.30 -4.79 8.09
N ASP A 69 1.20 -4.13 8.83
CA ASP A 69 2.64 -4.24 8.58
C ASP A 69 3.13 -5.71 8.69
N VAL A 70 3.87 -6.16 7.68
CA VAL A 70 4.38 -7.55 7.55
C VAL A 70 5.88 -7.57 7.33
N VAL A 71 6.48 -8.77 7.44
CA VAL A 71 7.89 -8.97 7.10
C VAL A 71 8.06 -8.85 5.59
N SER A 72 8.89 -7.90 5.15
CA SER A 72 9.24 -7.76 3.74
C SER A 72 10.17 -8.87 3.26
N THR A 73 10.08 -9.17 1.97
CA THR A 73 10.87 -10.22 1.30
C THR A 73 12.39 -9.99 1.36
N HIS A 74 12.85 -8.72 1.38
CA HIS A 74 14.28 -8.40 1.25
C HIS A 74 14.83 -7.51 2.38
N GLN A 75 13.98 -6.85 3.16
CA GLN A 75 14.41 -5.84 4.16
C GLN A 75 13.88 -6.13 5.58
N GLY A 76 13.35 -7.34 5.82
CA GLY A 76 12.77 -7.69 7.11
C GLY A 76 11.66 -6.73 7.51
N TYR A 77 11.69 -6.22 8.75
CA TYR A 77 10.66 -5.33 9.30
C TYR A 77 10.99 -3.84 9.22
N SER A 78 12.05 -3.43 8.52
CA SER A 78 12.46 -2.02 8.42
C SER A 78 11.64 -1.22 7.41
N LYS A 79 10.94 -1.91 6.50
CA LYS A 79 10.09 -1.31 5.48
C LYS A 79 8.64 -1.60 5.84
N HIS A 80 7.86 -0.53 5.96
CA HIS A 80 6.47 -0.60 6.38
C HIS A 80 5.57 -0.18 5.23
N TYR A 81 4.45 -0.89 5.07
CA TYR A 81 3.64 -0.79 3.86
C TYR A 81 2.22 -0.30 4.17
N CYS A 82 1.75 -0.44 5.40
CA CYS A 82 0.31 -0.67 5.60
C CYS A 82 -0.43 0.44 6.36
N PHE A 83 -1.72 0.24 6.68
CA PHE A 83 -2.53 1.16 7.49
C PHE A 83 -2.44 0.90 9.00
N VAL A 84 -2.13 -0.34 9.38
CA VAL A 84 -1.94 -0.76 10.77
C VAL A 84 -0.47 -1.05 11.01
N TYR A 85 0.15 -0.29 11.90
CA TYR A 85 1.49 -0.54 12.39
C TYR A 85 1.49 -1.65 13.42
N VAL A 86 2.53 -2.49 13.41
CA VAL A 86 2.76 -3.46 14.48
C VAL A 86 4.02 -3.05 15.22
N ASN A 87 3.91 -2.89 16.53
CA ASN A 87 5.05 -2.51 17.36
C ASN A 87 6.03 -3.67 17.48
N ARG A 88 7.00 -3.69 16.57
CA ARG A 88 8.18 -4.57 16.56
C ARG A 88 9.27 -3.95 15.68
N ASN A 89 10.47 -4.50 15.76
CA ASN A 89 11.54 -4.17 14.81
C ASN A 89 12.19 -5.47 14.28
N LYS A 90 13.29 -5.33 13.53
CA LYS A 90 14.00 -6.47 12.91
C LYS A 90 14.52 -7.49 13.94
N SER A 91 14.96 -7.04 15.11
CA SER A 91 15.68 -7.86 16.09
C SER A 91 14.90 -8.11 17.38
N ASN A 92 13.80 -7.40 17.61
CA ASN A 92 12.99 -7.46 18.82
C ASN A 92 11.50 -7.42 18.46
N LEU A 93 10.75 -8.38 18.99
CA LEU A 93 9.30 -8.50 18.80
C LEU A 93 8.50 -7.43 19.55
N LYS A 94 9.08 -6.79 20.57
CA LYS A 94 8.39 -5.88 21.50
C LYS A 94 7.08 -6.52 21.98
N ASP A 95 5.97 -5.78 22.01
CA ASP A 95 4.65 -6.27 22.45
C ASP A 95 3.68 -6.61 21.31
N LEU A 96 4.10 -6.43 20.04
CA LEU A 96 3.29 -6.70 18.86
C LEU A 96 1.94 -5.98 18.83
N ARG A 97 1.74 -4.91 19.61
CA ARG A 97 0.45 -4.20 19.59
C ARG A 97 0.21 -3.55 18.22
N ARG A 98 -1.07 -3.40 17.87
CA ARG A 98 -1.51 -2.82 16.59
C ARG A 98 -1.87 -1.36 16.81
N ILE A 99 -1.24 -0.48 16.04
CA ILE A 99 -1.42 0.96 16.13
C ILE A 99 -1.97 1.44 14.79
N LYS A 100 -3.10 2.15 14.82
CA LYS A 100 -3.70 2.74 13.64
C LYS A 100 -2.84 3.92 13.20
N LYS A 101 -2.40 3.95 11.93
CA LYS A 101 -1.71 5.13 11.41
C LYS A 101 -2.72 6.27 11.24
N GLU A 102 -2.26 7.51 11.37
CA GLU A 102 -3.16 8.66 11.28
C GLU A 102 -3.90 8.69 9.93
N LYS A 103 -5.12 9.24 9.95
CA LYS A 103 -5.98 9.47 8.77
C LYS A 103 -6.45 8.20 8.04
N PHE A 104 -6.32 7.03 8.65
CA PHE A 104 -7.07 5.81 8.31
C PHE A 104 -8.08 5.50 9.39
#